data_AF-A0AAJ1SLY0-F1
#
_entry.id   AF-A0AAJ1SLY0-F1
#
_cell.length_a   1.000
_cell.length_b   1.000
_cell.length_c   1.000
_cell.angle_alpha   90.00
_cell.angle_beta   90.00
_cell.angle_gamma   90.00
#
_symmetry.space_group_name_H-M   'P 1'
#
loop_
_entity.id
_entity.type
_entity.pdbx_description
1 polymer ?
#
loop_
_entity_poly.entity_id
_entity_poly.type
_entity_poly.pdbx_seq_one_letter_code
_entity_poly.pdbx_strand_id
1 'polypeptide(L)'
;MESIMFVLIAYLNLFIWMSLLFKGTSKWRFLLFYLGLMIANMFFVPYTFVFFAIAYVAMCWFLYLLVENVFLSILLQNFLLNVVGISFFLAIDIPRYLGFYTSYLNLSVELVLAAGLFLLIRKADQKYDIFDYFSGYTKKLKGLTILSVVIYVLIYIFHLGISFYSLDYILTSIITLLYSIFYTAFFIVFIIYKKKFQVIELYLKDNQETKEYYEKLDDFRHDYLNYISALEYSLMNDSQENSIKLLTHLKDYSLEAIDDARHNPLKRISDPAVRGLFYHFMERANQSGISYDIQVLNIINNIKADYIDVLRLLS
;
A
#
# COMPACT_ATOMS: atom_id res chain seq x y z
N MET A 1 18.89 -31.09 24.19
CA MET A 1 18.80 -31.27 22.73
C MET A 1 17.52 -30.63 22.18
N GLU A 2 16.35 -30.89 22.77
CA GLU A 2 15.08 -30.30 22.31
C GLU A 2 15.03 -28.76 22.37
N SER A 3 15.54 -28.14 23.44
CA SER A 3 15.54 -26.66 23.57
C SER A 3 16.41 -25.97 22.51
N ILE A 4 17.56 -26.56 22.17
CA ILE A 4 18.45 -26.03 21.12
C ILE A 4 17.78 -26.16 19.75
N MET A 5 17.09 -27.28 19.49
CA MET A 5 16.32 -27.46 18.26
C MET A 5 15.17 -26.45 18.15
N PHE A 6 14.45 -26.20 19.25
CA PHE A 6 13.40 -25.20 19.30
C PHE A 6 13.94 -23.79 19.01
N VAL A 7 15.06 -23.41 19.62
CA VAL A 7 15.76 -22.14 19.32
C VAL A 7 16.08 -22.06 17.83
N LEU A 8 16.72 -23.10 17.27
CA LEU A 8 17.11 -23.14 15.86
C LEU A 8 15.90 -22.93 14.93
N ILE A 9 14.77 -23.56 15.24
CA ILE A 9 13.55 -23.48 14.41
C ILE A 9 12.86 -22.13 14.52
N ALA A 10 12.82 -21.54 15.71
CA ALA A 10 12.31 -20.18 15.88
C ALA A 10 13.08 -19.18 14.99
N TYR A 11 14.42 -19.27 14.96
CA TYR A 11 15.24 -18.42 14.09
C TYR A 11 15.14 -18.80 12.61
N LEU A 12 15.01 -20.08 12.25
CA LEU A 12 14.77 -20.48 10.87
C LEU A 12 13.46 -19.90 10.33
N ASN A 13 12.39 -19.89 11.12
CA ASN A 13 11.14 -19.22 10.75
C ASN A 13 11.36 -17.72 10.51
N LEU A 14 12.14 -17.05 11.36
CA LEU A 14 12.55 -15.65 11.16
C LEU A 14 13.43 -15.44 9.92
N PHE A 15 14.18 -16.43 9.46
CA PHE A 15 14.94 -16.34 8.22
C PHE A 15 14.07 -16.60 6.99
N ILE A 16 13.18 -17.58 7.06
CA ILE A 16 12.24 -17.95 5.99
C ILE A 16 11.34 -16.75 5.66
N TRP A 17 10.68 -16.16 6.65
CA TRP A 17 9.73 -15.07 6.37
C TRP A 17 10.43 -13.81 5.82
N MET A 18 11.68 -13.55 6.22
CA MET A 18 12.45 -12.36 5.84
C MET A 18 12.98 -12.54 4.44
N SER A 19 13.48 -13.74 4.14
CA SER A 19 14.00 -14.07 2.83
C SER A 19 12.91 -14.09 1.76
N LEU A 20 11.73 -14.62 2.08
CA LEU A 20 10.62 -14.80 1.14
C LEU A 20 9.80 -13.53 0.91
N LEU A 21 9.50 -12.76 1.96
CA LEU A 21 8.57 -11.63 1.86
C LEU A 21 9.25 -10.29 1.59
N PHE A 22 10.45 -10.06 2.14
CA PHE A 22 11.07 -8.74 2.10
C PHE A 22 12.27 -8.67 1.14
N LYS A 23 12.40 -7.53 0.47
CA LYS A 23 13.49 -7.17 -0.44
C LYS A 23 14.24 -5.95 0.10
N GLY A 24 15.47 -5.73 -0.36
CA GLY A 24 16.28 -4.55 -0.01
C GLY A 24 17.57 -4.87 0.76
N THR A 25 18.45 -3.87 0.86
CA THR A 25 19.77 -3.98 1.49
C THR A 25 19.69 -4.02 3.02
N SER A 26 18.69 -3.36 3.62
CA SER A 26 18.45 -3.36 5.07
C SER A 26 18.20 -4.78 5.60
N LYS A 27 17.50 -5.63 4.84
CA LYS A 27 17.23 -7.03 5.15
C LYS A 27 18.50 -7.80 5.55
N TRP A 28 19.58 -7.63 4.81
CA TRP A 28 20.83 -8.36 5.08
C TRP A 28 21.45 -7.99 6.44
N ARG A 29 21.34 -6.72 6.84
CA ARG A 29 21.81 -6.26 8.16
C ARG A 29 21.03 -6.93 9.29
N PHE A 30 19.71 -7.01 9.16
CA PHE A 30 18.87 -7.69 10.15
C PHE A 30 19.06 -9.21 10.14
N LEU A 31 19.22 -9.84 8.98
CA LEU A 31 19.53 -11.28 8.90
C LEU A 31 20.85 -11.61 9.62
N LEU A 32 21.89 -10.80 9.44
CA LEU A 32 23.16 -10.95 10.15
C LEU A 32 22.99 -10.74 11.67
N PHE A 33 22.20 -9.74 12.07
CA PHE A 33 21.85 -9.52 13.48
C PHE A 33 21.15 -10.74 14.09
N TYR A 34 20.14 -11.30 13.41
CA TYR A 34 19.42 -12.49 13.87
C TYR A 34 20.31 -13.74 13.88
N LEU A 35 21.27 -13.86 12.97
CA LEU A 35 22.25 -14.94 12.99
C LEU A 35 23.14 -14.85 14.24
N GLY A 36 23.64 -13.65 14.56
CA GLY A 36 24.39 -13.42 15.80
C GLY A 36 23.54 -13.69 17.05
N LEU A 37 22.28 -13.25 17.04
CA LEU A 37 21.33 -13.48 18.13
C LEU A 37 21.03 -14.96 18.32
N MET A 38 20.88 -15.72 17.23
CA MET A 38 20.69 -17.17 17.24
C MET A 38 21.87 -17.89 17.88
N ILE A 39 23.09 -17.57 17.43
CA ILE A 39 24.32 -18.18 17.98
C ILE A 39 24.43 -17.88 19.47
N ALA A 40 24.21 -16.62 19.89
CA ALA A 40 24.21 -16.26 21.31
C ALA A 40 23.15 -17.02 22.11
N ASN A 41 21.92 -17.14 21.59
CA ASN A 41 20.85 -17.86 22.26
C ASN A 41 21.17 -19.36 22.42
N MET A 42 21.85 -19.98 21.45
CA MET A 42 22.32 -21.37 21.58
C MET A 42 23.31 -21.59 22.73
N PHE A 43 24.11 -20.58 23.08
CA PHE A 43 25.01 -20.63 24.25
C PHE A 43 24.29 -20.31 25.58
N PHE A 44 23.23 -19.51 25.53
CA PHE A 44 22.51 -19.01 26.70
C PHE A 44 21.04 -19.45 26.74
N VAL A 45 20.78 -20.74 26.49
CA VAL A 45 19.44 -21.34 26.40
C VAL A 45 18.51 -21.01 27.58
N PRO A 46 18.94 -20.96 28.85
CA PRO A 46 18.04 -20.60 29.97
C PRO A 46 17.40 -19.21 29.82
N TYR A 47 18.03 -18.31 29.05
CA TYR A 47 17.57 -16.95 28.81
C TYR A 47 16.86 -16.78 27.45
N THR A 48 16.42 -17.88 26.81
CA THR A 48 15.76 -17.87 25.48
C THR A 48 14.65 -16.82 25.36
N PHE A 49 13.86 -16.61 26.42
CA PHE A 49 12.78 -15.62 26.43
C PHE A 49 13.27 -14.19 26.21
N VAL A 50 14.45 -13.83 26.76
CA VAL A 50 15.06 -12.50 26.58
C VAL A 50 15.48 -12.32 25.13
N PHE A 51 16.12 -13.34 24.54
CA PHE A 51 16.53 -13.30 23.14
C PHE A 51 15.33 -13.18 22.20
N PHE A 52 14.22 -13.86 22.48
CA PHE A 52 13.00 -13.72 21.68
C PHE A 52 12.34 -12.35 21.86
N ALA A 53 12.38 -11.75 23.06
CA ALA A 53 11.94 -10.37 23.25
C ALA A 53 12.78 -9.38 22.43
N ILE A 54 14.10 -9.54 22.42
CA ILE A 54 15.01 -8.74 21.58
C ILE A 54 14.69 -8.96 20.10
N ALA A 55 14.48 -10.22 19.67
CA ALA A 55 14.14 -10.54 18.29
C ALA A 55 12.82 -9.89 17.85
N TYR A 56 11.82 -9.91 18.74
CA TYR A 56 10.52 -9.28 18.53
C TYR A 56 10.66 -7.76 18.36
N VAL A 57 11.39 -7.08 19.24
CA VAL A 57 11.62 -5.63 19.16
C VAL A 57 12.41 -5.27 17.90
N ALA A 58 13.45 -6.03 17.58
CA ALA A 58 14.23 -5.83 16.36
C ALA A 58 13.38 -6.01 15.10
N MET A 59 12.43 -6.95 15.10
CA MET A 59 11.53 -7.15 13.96
C MET A 59 10.54 -5.99 13.83
N CYS A 60 10.00 -5.51 14.96
CA CYS A 60 9.12 -4.34 14.98
C CYS A 60 9.84 -3.14 14.38
N TRP A 61 11.11 -2.95 14.76
CA TRP A 61 11.95 -1.90 14.22
C TRP A 61 12.23 -2.05 12.73
N PHE A 62 12.54 -3.26 12.26
CA PHE A 62 12.69 -3.54 10.83
C PHE A 62 11.43 -3.19 10.04
N LEU A 63 10.26 -3.63 10.50
CA LEU A 63 8.97 -3.34 9.86
C LEU A 63 8.63 -1.84 9.93
N TYR A 64 9.01 -1.16 11.00
CA TYR A 64 8.86 0.28 11.12
C TYR A 64 9.68 1.04 10.07
N LEU A 65 10.89 0.58 9.73
CA LEU A 65 11.67 1.17 8.65
C LEU A 65 11.03 1.00 7.26
N LEU A 66 10.12 0.03 7.09
CA LEU A 66 9.40 -0.19 5.84
C LEU A 66 8.08 0.60 5.77
N VAL A 67 7.40 0.71 6.89
CA VAL A 67 6.01 1.20 6.96
C VAL A 67 5.91 2.61 7.54
N GLU A 68 6.92 3.05 8.30
CA GLU A 68 6.98 4.34 9.02
C GLU A 68 5.82 4.58 10.00
N ASN A 69 5.08 3.53 10.36
CA ASN A 69 3.96 3.59 11.30
C ASN A 69 4.03 2.44 12.31
N VAL A 70 4.17 2.79 13.59
CA VAL A 70 4.33 1.84 14.71
C VAL A 70 3.15 0.87 14.84
N PHE A 71 1.92 1.38 14.71
CA PHE A 71 0.71 0.54 14.80
C PHE A 71 0.72 -0.54 13.72
N LEU A 72 1.03 -0.12 12.51
CA LEU A 72 1.00 -0.97 11.33
C LEU A 72 2.16 -1.98 11.33
N SER A 73 3.30 -1.59 11.89
CA SER A 73 4.45 -2.47 12.13
C SER A 73 4.09 -3.60 13.09
N ILE A 74 3.41 -3.28 14.21
CA ILE A 74 2.94 -4.26 15.19
C ILE A 74 1.84 -5.15 14.60
N LEU A 75 0.89 -4.56 13.86
CA LEU A 75 -0.16 -5.30 13.17
C LEU A 75 0.45 -6.34 12.22
N LEU A 76 1.40 -5.90 11.39
CA LEU A 76 2.07 -6.77 10.43
C LEU A 76 2.92 -7.83 11.12
N GLN A 77 3.64 -7.49 12.18
CA GLN A 77 4.40 -8.46 12.95
C GLN A 77 3.50 -9.54 13.55
N ASN A 78 2.38 -9.16 14.15
CA ASN A 78 1.44 -10.11 14.74
C ASN A 78 0.79 -10.98 13.67
N PHE A 79 0.48 -10.43 12.48
CA PHE A 79 0.04 -11.22 11.33
C PHE A 79 1.08 -12.27 10.94
N LEU A 80 2.35 -11.88 10.80
CA LEU A 80 3.41 -12.80 10.41
C LEU A 80 3.68 -13.86 11.49
N LEU A 81 3.61 -13.49 12.77
CA LEU A 81 3.73 -14.44 13.89
C LEU A 81 2.55 -15.41 13.93
N ASN A 82 1.36 -14.98 13.52
CA ASN A 82 0.20 -15.86 13.40
C ASN A 82 0.44 -16.97 12.37
N VAL A 83 1.08 -16.64 11.25
CA VAL A 83 1.41 -17.62 10.20
C VAL A 83 2.33 -18.71 10.76
N VAL A 84 3.35 -18.32 11.52
CA VAL A 84 4.24 -19.26 12.23
C VAL A 84 3.49 -20.00 13.35
N GLY A 85 2.59 -19.33 14.06
CA GLY A 85 1.75 -19.96 15.08
C GLY A 85 0.86 -21.07 14.52
N ILE A 86 0.26 -20.85 13.34
CA ILE A 86 -0.56 -21.85 12.65
C ILE A 86 0.29 -23.06 12.24
N SER A 87 1.50 -22.86 11.69
CA SER A 87 2.40 -23.97 11.37
C SER A 87 2.81 -24.74 12.62
N PHE A 88 3.18 -24.04 13.70
CA PHE A 88 3.53 -24.64 14.99
C PHE A 88 2.39 -25.47 15.57
N PHE A 89 1.17 -24.92 15.59
CA PHE A 89 0.02 -25.59 16.17
C PHE A 89 -0.34 -26.88 15.44
N LEU A 90 -0.33 -26.84 14.11
CA LEU A 90 -0.65 -28.01 13.27
C LEU A 90 0.45 -29.07 13.30
N ALA A 91 1.72 -28.66 13.31
CA ALA A 91 2.84 -29.57 13.20
C ALA A 91 3.39 -30.06 14.55
N ILE A 92 3.18 -29.33 15.64
CA ILE A 92 3.80 -29.60 16.95
C ILE A 92 2.74 -29.79 18.02
N ASP A 93 1.88 -28.80 18.27
CA ASP A 93 0.95 -28.85 19.40
C ASP A 93 -0.05 -30.02 19.28
N ILE A 94 -0.73 -30.14 18.14
CA ILE A 94 -1.70 -31.23 17.90
C ILE A 94 -1.01 -32.61 17.95
N PRO A 95 0.09 -32.87 17.20
CA PRO A 95 0.76 -34.17 17.24
C PRO A 95 1.31 -34.55 18.62
N ARG A 96 1.76 -33.56 19.40
CA ARG A 96 2.29 -33.78 20.75
C ARG A 96 1.18 -34.11 21.73
N TYR A 97 0.03 -33.45 21.64
CA TYR A 97 -1.15 -33.79 22.45
C TYR A 97 -1.70 -35.19 22.13
N LEU A 98 -1.72 -35.58 20.86
CA LEU A 98 -2.23 -36.88 20.43
C LEU A 98 -1.21 -38.03 20.58
N GLY A 99 0.01 -37.75 21.06
CA GLY A 99 1.00 -38.77 21.40
C GLY A 99 1.80 -39.34 20.22
N PHE A 100 1.73 -38.74 19.01
CA PHE A 100 2.49 -39.18 17.83
C PHE A 100 3.60 -38.20 17.41
N TYR A 101 4.03 -37.33 18.32
CA TYR A 101 5.10 -36.37 18.08
C TYR A 101 6.47 -37.06 17.99
N THR A 102 7.16 -36.82 16.89
CA THR A 102 8.57 -37.18 16.69
C THR A 102 9.35 -35.92 16.35
N SER A 103 10.35 -35.60 17.18
CA SER A 103 10.96 -34.27 17.18
C SER A 103 11.41 -33.82 15.78
N TYR A 104 12.28 -34.57 15.10
CA TYR A 104 12.81 -34.18 13.79
C TYR A 104 11.75 -34.07 12.68
N LEU A 105 10.79 -35.00 12.61
CA LEU A 105 9.80 -35.03 11.54
C LEU A 105 8.80 -33.88 11.71
N ASN A 106 8.25 -33.72 12.91
CA ASN A 106 7.28 -32.66 13.20
C ASN A 106 7.88 -31.26 13.03
N LEU A 107 9.13 -31.08 13.43
CA LEU A 107 9.86 -29.83 13.24
C LEU A 107 10.15 -29.54 11.76
N SER A 108 10.43 -30.57 10.95
CA SER A 108 10.61 -30.41 9.51
C SER A 108 9.29 -30.07 8.81
N VAL A 109 8.19 -30.73 9.21
CA VAL A 109 6.84 -30.44 8.72
C VAL A 109 6.43 -29.01 9.05
N GLU A 110 6.75 -28.52 10.24
CA GLU A 110 6.50 -27.14 10.67
C GLU A 110 7.14 -26.14 9.70
N LEU A 111 8.45 -26.27 9.44
CA LEU A 111 9.17 -25.37 8.54
C LEU A 111 8.63 -25.40 7.10
N VAL A 112 8.24 -26.59 6.60
CA VAL A 112 7.65 -26.73 5.27
C VAL A 112 6.28 -26.05 5.20
N LEU A 113 5.45 -26.21 6.23
CA LEU A 113 4.16 -25.53 6.31
C LEU A 113 4.32 -24.02 6.38
N ALA A 114 5.21 -23.52 7.25
CA ALA A 114 5.51 -22.10 7.37
C ALA A 114 5.98 -21.51 6.04
N ALA A 115 6.96 -22.15 5.39
CA ALA A 115 7.45 -21.73 4.08
C ALA A 115 6.34 -21.74 3.01
N GLY A 116 5.48 -22.77 3.00
CA GLY A 116 4.33 -22.85 2.11
C GLY A 116 3.35 -21.69 2.31
N LEU A 117 3.01 -21.36 3.56
CA LEU A 117 2.13 -20.23 3.88
C LEU A 117 2.76 -18.89 3.49
N PHE A 118 4.06 -18.69 3.73
CA PHE A 118 4.76 -17.47 3.30
C PHE A 118 4.85 -17.36 1.77
N LEU A 119 4.98 -18.47 1.04
CA LEU A 119 4.90 -18.46 -0.41
C LEU A 119 3.51 -18.07 -0.92
N LEU A 120 2.44 -18.48 -0.24
CA LEU A 120 1.08 -18.04 -0.57
C LEU A 120 0.92 -16.53 -0.34
N ILE A 121 1.42 -16.01 0.77
CA ILE A 121 1.42 -14.57 1.07
C ILE A 121 2.21 -13.81 0.00
N ARG A 122 3.40 -14.30 -0.36
CA ARG A 122 4.21 -13.69 -1.43
C ARG A 122 3.48 -13.67 -2.77
N LYS A 123 2.80 -14.75 -3.14
CA LYS A 123 1.99 -14.80 -4.37
C LYS A 123 0.81 -13.83 -4.33
N ALA A 124 0.17 -13.70 -3.17
CA ALA A 124 -0.90 -12.72 -2.97
C ALA A 124 -0.36 -11.30 -3.09
N ASP A 125 0.78 -11.01 -2.47
CA ASP A 125 1.43 -9.71 -2.56
C ASP A 125 1.82 -9.35 -4.01
N GLN A 126 2.42 -10.27 -4.77
CA GLN A 126 2.74 -10.04 -6.19
C GLN A 126 1.53 -9.73 -7.08
N LYS A 127 0.32 -10.11 -6.67
CA LYS A 127 -0.92 -9.88 -7.43
C LYS A 127 -1.68 -8.65 -6.96
N TYR A 128 -1.54 -8.29 -5.69
CA TYR A 128 -2.40 -7.31 -5.03
C TYR A 128 -1.61 -6.16 -4.38
N ASP A 129 -0.29 -6.13 -4.47
CA ASP A 129 0.60 -5.12 -3.88
C ASP A 129 0.25 -4.82 -2.41
N ILE A 130 0.05 -5.90 -1.65
CA ILE A 130 -0.46 -5.87 -0.27
C ILE A 130 0.44 -4.99 0.60
N PHE A 131 1.76 -5.11 0.43
CA PHE A 131 2.71 -4.33 1.20
C PHE A 131 2.77 -2.84 0.80
N ASP A 132 2.42 -2.48 -0.43
CA ASP A 132 2.47 -1.08 -0.87
C ASP A 132 1.33 -0.25 -0.26
N TYR A 133 0.20 -0.90 0.07
CA TYR A 133 -0.89 -0.28 0.83
C TYR A 133 -0.48 0.14 2.25
N PHE A 134 0.72 -0.15 2.73
CA PHE A 134 1.21 0.40 4.00
C PHE A 134 1.78 1.81 3.85
N SER A 135 2.37 2.12 2.70
CA SER A 135 2.93 3.45 2.40
C SER A 135 1.82 4.51 2.38
N GLY A 136 1.91 5.51 3.26
CA GLY A 136 0.96 6.62 3.34
C GLY A 136 -0.20 6.48 4.34
N TYR A 137 -0.26 5.44 5.18
CA TYR A 137 -1.18 5.45 6.32
C TYR A 137 -0.65 6.29 7.49
N THR A 138 -1.24 7.47 7.69
CA THR A 138 -0.73 8.48 8.64
C THR A 138 -1.37 8.43 10.02
N LYS A 139 -2.52 7.75 10.19
CA LYS A 139 -3.20 7.69 11.50
C LYS A 139 -2.38 6.86 12.50
N LYS A 140 -2.01 7.49 13.60
CA LYS A 140 -1.26 6.88 14.69
C LYS A 140 -2.25 6.40 15.76
N LEU A 141 -2.75 5.18 15.64
CA LEU A 141 -3.71 4.56 16.58
C LEU A 141 -3.03 4.10 17.89
N LYS A 142 -2.38 5.03 18.60
CA LYS A 142 -1.51 4.73 19.75
C LYS A 142 -2.21 3.94 20.85
N GLY A 143 -3.42 4.35 21.25
CA GLY A 143 -4.18 3.68 22.32
C GLY A 143 -4.54 2.24 21.98
N LEU A 144 -5.05 2.00 20.76
CA LEU A 144 -5.35 0.66 20.26
C LEU A 144 -4.10 -0.21 20.18
N THR A 145 -2.97 0.38 19.76
CA THR A 145 -1.67 -0.29 19.70
C THR A 145 -1.23 -0.77 21.09
N ILE A 146 -1.25 0.11 22.09
CA ILE A 146 -0.86 -0.23 23.46
C ILE A 146 -1.78 -1.32 24.02
N LEU A 147 -3.09 -1.15 23.87
CA LEU A 147 -4.08 -2.12 24.33
C LEU A 147 -3.84 -3.51 23.69
N SER A 148 -3.59 -3.54 22.37
CA SER A 148 -3.31 -4.79 21.65
C SER A 148 -2.08 -5.52 22.15
N VAL A 149 -0.98 -4.79 22.38
CA VAL A 149 0.27 -5.39 22.86
C VAL A 149 0.09 -5.91 24.27
N VAL A 150 -0.58 -5.15 25.15
CA VAL A 150 -0.84 -5.57 26.53
C VAL A 150 -1.67 -6.85 26.58
N ILE A 151 -2.77 -6.92 25.83
CA ILE A 151 -3.61 -8.13 25.80
C ILE A 151 -2.82 -9.32 25.24
N TYR A 152 -2.04 -9.15 24.17
CA TYR A 152 -1.21 -10.22 23.62
C TYR A 152 -0.19 -10.75 24.63
N VAL A 153 0.50 -9.86 25.33
CA VAL A 153 1.47 -10.21 26.38
C VAL A 153 0.79 -10.97 27.51
N LEU A 154 -0.40 -10.55 27.96
CA LEU A 154 -1.15 -11.24 29.01
C LEU A 154 -1.55 -12.66 28.58
N ILE A 155 -2.06 -12.82 27.36
CA ILE A 155 -2.40 -14.14 26.80
C ILE A 155 -1.16 -15.03 26.75
N TYR A 156 -0.03 -14.48 26.30
CA TYR A 156 1.22 -15.24 26.18
C TYR A 156 1.77 -15.67 27.54
N ILE A 157 1.77 -14.78 28.54
CA ILE A 157 2.19 -15.11 29.92
C ILE A 157 1.29 -16.22 30.49
N PHE A 158 -0.02 -16.12 30.27
CA PHE A 158 -0.96 -17.15 30.72
C PHE A 158 -0.68 -18.49 30.04
N HIS A 159 -0.46 -18.49 28.72
CA HIS A 159 -0.14 -19.69 27.95
C HIS A 159 1.17 -20.36 28.39
N LEU A 160 2.22 -19.58 28.69
CA LEU A 160 3.50 -20.09 29.21
C LEU A 160 3.37 -20.78 30.58
N GLY A 161 2.37 -20.41 31.38
CA GLY A 161 2.14 -20.99 32.70
C GLY A 161 1.50 -22.38 32.67
N ILE A 162 1.11 -22.88 31.49
CA ILE A 162 0.35 -24.12 31.34
C ILE A 162 1.27 -25.27 30.91
N SER A 163 1.04 -26.45 31.48
CA SER A 163 1.79 -27.66 31.14
C SER A 163 1.57 -28.07 29.68
N PHE A 164 2.66 -28.29 28.96
CA PHE A 164 2.70 -28.57 27.51
C PHE A 164 1.87 -29.80 27.05
N TYR A 165 1.52 -30.72 27.95
CA TYR A 165 0.78 -31.94 27.64
C TYR A 165 -0.69 -31.91 28.08
N SER A 166 -1.19 -30.75 28.54
CA SER A 166 -2.58 -30.64 28.99
C SER A 166 -3.53 -30.21 27.86
N LEU A 167 -4.82 -30.52 28.03
CA LEU A 167 -5.88 -29.97 27.19
C LEU A 167 -5.92 -28.43 27.28
N ASP A 168 -5.62 -27.88 28.46
CA ASP A 168 -5.56 -26.44 28.69
C ASP A 168 -4.49 -25.76 27.83
N TYR A 169 -3.37 -26.46 27.54
CA TYR A 169 -2.33 -25.94 26.66
C TYR A 169 -2.85 -25.79 25.23
N ILE A 170 -3.52 -26.82 24.71
CA ILE A 170 -4.15 -26.78 23.38
C ILE A 170 -5.20 -25.69 23.31
N LEU A 171 -6.04 -25.57 24.33
CA LEU A 171 -7.10 -24.57 24.37
C LEU A 171 -6.52 -23.14 24.38
N THR A 172 -5.43 -22.92 25.12
CA THR A 172 -4.74 -21.62 25.13
C THR A 172 -3.93 -21.34 23.86
N SER A 173 -3.37 -22.36 23.20
CA SER A 173 -2.82 -22.21 21.83
C SER A 173 -3.92 -21.75 20.86
N ILE A 174 -5.10 -22.38 20.90
CA ILE A 174 -6.25 -21.98 20.07
C ILE A 174 -6.67 -20.53 20.36
N ILE A 175 -6.77 -20.14 21.63
CA ILE A 175 -7.11 -18.75 22.01
C ILE A 175 -6.07 -17.77 21.46
N THR A 176 -4.78 -18.09 21.57
CA THR A 176 -3.68 -17.25 21.06
C THR A 176 -3.74 -17.11 19.54
N LEU A 177 -4.05 -18.20 18.83
CA LEU A 177 -4.27 -18.19 17.39
C LEU A 177 -5.51 -17.39 17.00
N LEU A 178 -6.64 -17.58 17.66
CA LEU A 178 -7.88 -16.84 17.39
C LEU A 178 -7.67 -15.32 17.59
N TYR A 179 -6.97 -14.94 18.65
CA TYR A 179 -6.59 -13.55 18.88
C TYR A 179 -5.72 -13.00 17.76
N SER A 180 -4.77 -13.80 17.26
CA SER A 180 -3.88 -13.42 16.16
C SER A 180 -4.60 -13.39 14.78
N ILE A 181 -5.61 -14.25 14.59
CA ILE A 181 -6.52 -14.25 13.43
C ILE A 181 -7.35 -12.97 13.41
N PHE A 182 -7.77 -12.44 14.56
CA PHE A 182 -8.45 -11.14 14.62
C PHE A 182 -7.59 -10.01 14.03
N TYR A 183 -6.28 -9.97 14.33
CA TYR A 183 -5.35 -9.02 13.70
C TYR A 183 -5.19 -9.25 12.21
N THR A 184 -5.22 -10.51 11.78
CA THR A 184 -5.18 -10.88 10.36
C THR A 184 -6.43 -10.39 9.62
N ALA A 185 -7.61 -10.57 10.21
CA ALA A 185 -8.86 -10.06 9.66
C ALA A 185 -8.87 -8.54 9.62
N PHE A 186 -8.42 -7.89 10.70
CA PHE A 186 -8.29 -6.43 10.77
C PHE A 186 -7.32 -5.90 9.69
N PHE A 187 -6.21 -6.61 9.45
CA PHE A 187 -5.26 -6.34 8.40
C PHE A 187 -5.88 -6.43 7.00
N ILE A 188 -6.67 -7.47 6.72
CA ILE A 188 -7.38 -7.62 5.44
C ILE A 188 -8.42 -6.50 5.25
N VAL A 189 -9.22 -6.22 6.28
CA VAL A 189 -10.22 -5.14 6.25
C VAL A 189 -9.56 -3.79 6.00
N PHE A 190 -8.41 -3.54 6.63
CA PHE A 190 -7.62 -2.34 6.42
C PHE A 190 -7.20 -2.16 4.96
N ILE A 191 -6.68 -3.21 4.32
CA ILE A 191 -6.28 -3.18 2.91
C ILE A 191 -7.49 -2.87 2.02
N ILE A 192 -8.62 -3.56 2.24
CA ILE A 192 -9.86 -3.33 1.48
C ILE A 192 -10.33 -1.89 1.62
N TYR A 193 -10.32 -1.35 2.84
CA TYR A 193 -10.76 0.01 3.11
C TYR A 193 -9.86 1.05 2.44
N LYS A 194 -8.53 0.87 2.52
CA LYS A 194 -7.58 1.79 1.90
C LYS A 194 -7.70 1.79 0.38
N LYS A 195 -7.87 0.62 -0.24
CA LYS A 195 -8.13 0.50 -1.68
C LYS A 195 -9.40 1.26 -2.08
N LYS A 196 -10.47 1.16 -1.29
CA LYS A 196 -11.71 1.91 -1.52
C LYS A 196 -11.50 3.43 -1.38
N PHE A 197 -10.70 3.86 -0.41
CA PHE A 197 -10.42 5.27 -0.18
C PHE A 197 -9.64 5.92 -1.33
N GLN A 198 -8.63 5.25 -1.88
CA GLN A 198 -7.89 5.75 -3.05
C GLN A 198 -8.79 5.99 -4.27
N VAL A 199 -9.76 5.10 -4.50
CA VAL A 199 -10.74 5.27 -5.58
C VAL A 199 -11.65 6.48 -5.32
N ILE A 200 -12.06 6.71 -4.08
CA ILE A 200 -12.88 7.85 -3.70
C ILE A 200 -12.10 9.17 -3.86
N GLU A 201 -10.83 9.19 -3.49
CA GLU A 201 -9.98 10.39 -3.65
C GLU A 201 -9.81 10.78 -5.11
N LEU A 202 -9.55 9.81 -5.99
CA LEU A 202 -9.51 10.01 -7.45
C LEU A 202 -10.85 10.57 -7.97
N TYR A 203 -11.98 10.00 -7.53
CA TYR A 203 -13.30 10.47 -7.92
C TYR A 203 -13.61 11.89 -7.43
N LEU A 204 -13.22 12.22 -6.20
CA LEU A 204 -13.41 13.57 -5.65
C LEU A 204 -12.57 14.60 -6.41
N LYS A 205 -11.33 14.25 -6.78
CA LYS A 205 -10.48 15.11 -7.61
C LYS A 205 -11.08 15.35 -8.99
N ASP A 206 -11.54 14.30 -9.66
CA ASP A 206 -12.22 14.40 -10.96
C ASP A 206 -13.48 15.27 -10.90
N ASN A 207 -14.26 15.13 -9.82
CA ASN A 207 -15.45 15.95 -9.60
C ASN A 207 -15.09 17.43 -9.36
N GLN A 208 -13.99 17.71 -8.66
CA GLN A 208 -13.50 19.07 -8.46
C GLN A 208 -13.01 19.70 -9.77
N GLU A 209 -12.21 18.98 -10.57
CA GLU A 209 -11.78 19.42 -11.90
C GLU A 209 -12.99 19.68 -12.83
N THR A 210 -14.01 18.83 -12.75
CA THR A 210 -15.26 18.98 -13.50
C THR A 210 -16.03 20.23 -13.06
N LYS A 211 -16.10 20.49 -11.75
CA LYS A 211 -16.76 21.69 -11.21
C LYS A 211 -16.06 22.97 -11.66
N GLU A 212 -14.73 23.02 -11.57
CA GLU A 212 -13.93 24.16 -12.04
C GLU A 212 -14.11 24.39 -13.54
N TYR A 213 -14.23 23.32 -14.33
CA TYR A 213 -14.55 23.43 -15.75
C TYR A 213 -15.93 24.05 -16.00
N TYR A 214 -16.96 23.63 -15.27
CA TYR A 214 -18.31 24.19 -15.43
C TYR A 214 -18.41 25.64 -14.95
N GLU A 215 -17.68 26.02 -13.89
CA GLU A 215 -17.57 27.41 -13.44
C GLU A 215 -16.96 28.28 -14.55
N LYS A 216 -15.83 27.86 -15.14
CA LYS A 216 -15.24 28.57 -16.30
C LYS A 216 -16.17 28.65 -17.52
N LEU A 217 -16.95 27.60 -17.78
CA LEU A 217 -17.93 27.59 -18.87
C LEU A 217 -19.06 28.59 -18.60
N ASP A 218 -19.48 28.74 -17.34
CA ASP A 218 -20.51 29.68 -16.95
C ASP A 218 -20.02 31.13 -17.06
N ASP A 219 -18.79 31.40 -16.62
CA ASP A 219 -18.11 32.70 -16.80
C ASP A 219 -18.01 33.05 -18.30
N PHE A 220 -17.55 32.10 -19.12
CA PHE A 220 -17.50 32.29 -20.57
C PHE A 220 -18.88 32.60 -21.16
N ARG A 221 -19.92 31.87 -20.76
CA ARG A 221 -21.29 32.08 -21.22
C ARG A 221 -21.80 33.47 -20.83
N HIS A 222 -21.56 33.90 -19.59
CA HIS A 222 -21.97 35.19 -19.08
C HIS A 222 -21.30 36.33 -19.87
N ASP A 223 -19.98 36.25 -20.06
CA ASP A 223 -19.23 37.26 -20.80
C ASP A 223 -19.62 37.29 -22.27
N TYR A 224 -19.84 36.13 -22.89
CA TYR A 224 -20.31 36.02 -24.27
C TYR A 224 -21.68 36.67 -24.46
N LEU A 225 -22.62 36.46 -23.54
CA LEU A 225 -23.93 37.13 -23.58
C LEU A 225 -23.80 38.64 -23.45
N ASN A 226 -22.94 39.12 -22.54
CA ASN A 226 -22.69 40.56 -22.38
C ASN A 226 -22.10 41.19 -23.64
N TYR A 227 -21.15 40.53 -24.29
CA TYR A 227 -20.58 41.02 -25.55
C TYR A 227 -21.61 41.02 -26.69
N ILE A 228 -22.48 40.01 -26.77
CA ILE A 228 -23.60 40.01 -27.74
C ILE A 228 -24.53 41.20 -27.47
N SER A 229 -24.95 41.42 -26.23
CA SER A 229 -25.82 42.55 -25.89
C SER A 229 -25.16 43.91 -26.16
N ALA A 230 -23.85 44.03 -25.91
CA ALA A 230 -23.09 45.24 -26.23
C ALA A 230 -22.99 45.47 -27.76
N LEU A 231 -22.83 44.40 -28.54
CA LEU A 231 -22.84 44.46 -29.99
C LEU A 231 -24.23 44.85 -30.53
N GLU A 232 -25.31 44.26 -30.01
CA GLU A 232 -26.69 44.63 -30.35
C GLU A 232 -26.96 46.12 -30.07
N TYR A 233 -26.55 46.61 -28.90
CA TYR A 233 -26.69 48.01 -28.55
C TYR A 233 -25.89 48.93 -29.49
N SER A 234 -24.63 48.57 -29.79
CA SER A 234 -23.76 49.34 -30.69
C SER A 234 -24.33 49.41 -32.11
N LEU A 235 -24.88 48.30 -32.63
CA LEU A 235 -25.50 48.26 -33.96
C LEU A 235 -26.74 49.15 -34.08
N MET A 236 -27.45 49.37 -32.98
CA MET A 236 -28.66 50.21 -32.94
C MET A 236 -28.38 51.70 -32.67
N ASN A 237 -27.35 52.00 -31.87
CA ASN A 237 -27.20 53.33 -31.25
C ASN A 237 -25.84 54.00 -31.48
N ASP A 238 -24.89 53.35 -32.13
CA ASP A 238 -23.49 53.80 -32.20
C ASP A 238 -22.95 53.80 -33.64
N SER A 239 -21.70 54.25 -33.83
CA SER A 239 -21.08 54.27 -35.16
C SER A 239 -20.69 52.87 -35.64
N GLN A 240 -20.78 52.64 -36.96
CA GLN A 240 -20.39 51.37 -37.60
C GLN A 240 -18.96 50.93 -37.24
N GLU A 241 -18.04 51.87 -37.02
CA GLU A 241 -16.66 51.60 -36.61
C GLU A 241 -16.59 50.96 -35.22
N ASN A 242 -17.40 51.42 -34.26
CA ASN A 242 -17.46 50.85 -32.91
C ASN A 242 -18.06 49.44 -32.92
N SER A 243 -19.08 49.20 -33.74
CA SER A 243 -19.67 47.85 -33.88
C SER A 243 -18.67 46.85 -34.48
N ILE A 244 -17.85 47.28 -35.45
CA ILE A 244 -16.77 46.46 -36.02
C ILE A 244 -15.69 46.15 -34.98
N LYS A 245 -15.31 47.12 -34.13
CA LYS A 245 -14.37 46.88 -33.01
C LYS A 245 -14.91 45.86 -32.02
N LEU A 246 -16.17 45.98 -31.60
CA LEU A 246 -16.85 45.03 -30.71
C LEU A 246 -16.93 43.62 -31.33
N LEU A 247 -17.26 43.52 -32.62
CA LEU A 247 -17.30 42.25 -33.34
C LEU A 247 -15.92 41.59 -33.42
N THR A 248 -14.86 42.38 -33.66
CA THR A 248 -13.48 41.89 -33.72
C THR A 248 -13.03 41.39 -32.34
N HIS A 249 -13.34 42.15 -31.28
CA HIS A 249 -13.07 41.74 -29.91
C HIS A 249 -13.81 40.45 -29.51
N LEU A 250 -15.09 40.31 -29.86
CA LEU A 250 -15.87 39.08 -29.63
C LEU A 250 -15.21 37.88 -30.34
N LYS A 251 -14.76 38.07 -31.59
CA LYS A 251 -14.09 37.03 -32.37
C LYS A 251 -12.78 36.61 -31.72
N ASP A 252 -11.95 37.56 -31.30
CA ASP A 252 -10.64 37.27 -30.68
C ASP A 252 -10.82 36.59 -29.32
N TYR A 253 -11.73 37.09 -28.47
CA TYR A 253 -12.10 36.47 -27.20
C TYR A 253 -12.65 35.04 -27.38
N SER A 254 -13.51 34.83 -28.37
CA SER A 254 -14.06 33.51 -28.66
C SER A 254 -12.98 32.54 -29.15
N LEU A 255 -12.03 33.00 -29.98
CA LEU A 255 -10.91 32.19 -30.43
C LEU A 255 -10.01 31.78 -29.27
N GLU A 256 -9.66 32.73 -28.39
CA GLU A 256 -8.85 32.48 -27.20
C GLU A 256 -9.52 31.47 -26.25
N ALA A 257 -10.83 31.61 -26.01
CA ALA A 257 -11.59 30.69 -25.17
C ALA A 257 -11.83 29.31 -25.82
N ILE A 258 -12.01 29.25 -27.15
CA ILE A 258 -12.16 27.99 -27.90
C ILE A 258 -10.84 27.21 -27.94
N ASP A 259 -9.70 27.91 -28.01
CA ASP A 259 -8.37 27.31 -27.92
C ASP A 259 -8.04 26.83 -26.50
N ASP A 260 -8.48 27.52 -25.44
CA ASP A 260 -8.25 27.11 -24.04
C ASP A 260 -9.15 25.92 -23.60
N ALA A 261 -10.42 25.86 -24.06
CA ALA A 261 -11.37 24.87 -23.53
C ALA A 261 -11.46 23.56 -24.32
N ARG A 262 -11.32 23.56 -25.65
CA ARG A 262 -11.63 22.40 -26.53
C ARG A 262 -10.43 21.73 -27.19
N HIS A 263 -9.24 22.33 -27.19
CA HIS A 263 -8.08 21.84 -27.94
C HIS A 263 -6.96 21.27 -27.09
N ASN A 264 -7.28 20.77 -25.89
CA ASN A 264 -6.36 19.87 -25.22
C ASN A 264 -6.77 18.41 -25.52
N PRO A 265 -6.27 17.80 -26.62
CA PRO A 265 -6.54 16.42 -26.96
C PRO A 265 -6.14 15.46 -25.84
N LEU A 266 -5.24 15.88 -24.94
CA LEU A 266 -4.85 15.11 -23.76
C LEU A 266 -5.97 14.96 -22.72
N LYS A 267 -7.03 15.80 -22.75
CA LYS A 267 -8.23 15.58 -21.92
C LYS A 267 -8.97 14.30 -22.29
N ARG A 268 -8.78 13.76 -23.50
CA ARG A 268 -9.32 12.46 -23.92
C ARG A 268 -8.50 11.27 -23.38
N ILE A 269 -7.40 11.54 -22.67
CA ILE A 269 -6.58 10.54 -21.98
C ILE A 269 -6.98 10.55 -20.52
N SER A 270 -7.75 9.55 -20.08
CA SER A 270 -8.27 9.45 -18.71
C SER A 270 -7.18 9.18 -17.68
N ASP A 271 -6.04 8.64 -18.12
CA ASP A 271 -4.86 8.34 -17.29
C ASP A 271 -4.04 9.62 -16.99
N PRO A 272 -3.96 10.07 -15.71
CA PRO A 272 -3.27 11.30 -15.35
C PRO A 272 -1.75 11.26 -15.55
N ALA A 273 -1.11 10.10 -15.39
CA ALA A 273 0.34 9.97 -15.50
C ALA A 273 0.78 10.14 -16.96
N VAL A 274 0.05 9.51 -17.87
CA VAL A 274 0.25 9.64 -19.32
C VAL A 274 0.00 11.08 -19.77
N ARG A 275 -1.06 11.70 -19.24
CA ARG A 275 -1.37 13.11 -19.51
C ARG A 275 -0.22 14.02 -19.08
N GLY A 276 0.36 13.79 -17.89
CA GLY A 276 1.51 14.49 -17.37
C GLY A 276 2.74 14.41 -18.28
N LEU A 277 2.99 13.24 -18.89
CA LEU A 277 4.11 13.05 -19.83
C LEU A 277 3.95 13.87 -21.09
N PHE A 278 2.75 13.88 -21.67
CA PHE A 278 2.48 14.70 -22.85
C PHE A 278 2.62 16.20 -22.54
N TYR A 279 2.21 16.66 -21.36
CA TYR A 279 2.46 18.06 -20.96
C TYR A 279 3.95 18.38 -20.88
N HIS A 280 4.74 17.49 -20.26
CA HIS A 280 6.18 17.68 -20.16
C HIS A 280 6.87 17.65 -21.52
N PHE A 281 6.40 16.80 -22.44
CA PHE A 281 6.84 16.79 -23.84
C PHE A 281 6.51 18.13 -24.55
N MET A 282 5.28 18.62 -24.42
CA MET A 282 4.84 19.89 -25.00
C MET A 282 5.68 21.07 -24.47
N GLU A 283 5.95 21.08 -23.17
CA GLU A 283 6.77 22.11 -22.53
C GLU A 283 8.20 22.11 -23.07
N ARG A 284 8.83 20.92 -23.19
CA ARG A 284 10.16 20.79 -23.79
C ARG A 284 10.19 21.20 -25.26
N ALA A 285 9.17 20.83 -26.03
CA ALA A 285 9.07 21.18 -27.44
C ALA A 285 8.91 22.69 -27.62
N ASN A 286 8.06 23.34 -26.80
CA ASN A 286 7.93 24.80 -26.74
C ASN A 286 9.26 25.49 -26.39
N GLN A 287 9.96 25.00 -25.35
CA GLN A 287 11.28 25.53 -24.95
C GLN A 287 12.35 25.37 -26.04
N SER A 288 12.23 24.33 -26.87
CA SER A 288 13.16 24.03 -27.96
C SER A 288 12.75 24.65 -29.30
N GLY A 289 11.63 25.37 -29.36
CA GLY A 289 11.08 25.95 -30.60
C GLY A 289 10.61 24.90 -31.62
N ILE A 290 10.33 23.68 -31.18
CA ILE A 290 9.89 22.59 -32.05
C ILE A 290 8.36 22.61 -32.14
N SER A 291 7.83 22.77 -33.36
CA SER A 291 6.40 22.67 -33.62
C SER A 291 5.91 21.23 -33.49
N TYR A 292 4.73 21.04 -32.89
CA TYR A 292 4.07 19.74 -32.77
C TYR A 292 2.57 19.87 -33.03
N ASP A 293 1.97 18.77 -33.47
CA ASP A 293 0.52 18.58 -33.53
C ASP A 293 0.20 17.26 -32.82
N ILE A 294 -0.68 17.30 -31.82
CA ILE A 294 -1.09 16.13 -31.05
C ILE A 294 -2.56 15.90 -31.34
N GLN A 295 -2.93 14.69 -31.75
CA GLN A 295 -4.32 14.32 -31.97
C GLN A 295 -4.65 13.04 -31.22
N VAL A 296 -5.65 13.11 -30.33
CA VAL A 296 -6.17 11.94 -29.62
C VAL A 296 -7.51 11.56 -30.23
N LEU A 297 -7.47 10.58 -31.14
CA LEU A 297 -8.60 10.18 -31.98
C LEU A 297 -9.72 9.48 -31.19
N ASN A 298 -9.37 8.73 -30.14
CA ASN A 298 -10.32 7.98 -29.30
C ASN A 298 -10.06 8.25 -27.82
N ILE A 299 -11.09 8.10 -26.98
CA ILE A 299 -10.95 8.21 -25.53
C ILE A 299 -10.08 7.04 -25.01
N ILE A 300 -8.99 7.35 -24.33
CA ILE A 300 -8.06 6.38 -23.75
C ILE A 300 -8.36 6.23 -22.27
N ASN A 301 -9.20 5.24 -21.93
CA ASN A 301 -9.62 4.99 -20.55
C ASN A 301 -8.61 4.18 -19.73
N ASN A 302 -7.78 3.37 -20.38
CA ASN A 302 -6.80 2.52 -19.69
C ASN A 302 -5.71 2.07 -20.66
N ILE A 303 -4.44 2.30 -20.34
CA ILE A 303 -3.31 1.82 -21.15
C ILE A 303 -2.92 0.43 -20.66
N LYS A 304 -3.13 -0.59 -21.50
CA LYS A 304 -2.71 -1.97 -21.22
C LYS A 304 -1.24 -2.19 -21.58
N ALA A 305 -0.35 -1.35 -21.05
CA ALA A 305 1.09 -1.47 -21.21
C ALA A 305 1.79 -1.19 -19.88
N ASP A 306 3.01 -1.70 -19.71
CA ASP A 306 3.83 -1.38 -18.53
C ASP A 306 4.09 0.14 -18.50
N TYR A 307 3.80 0.79 -17.37
CA TYR A 307 4.00 2.23 -17.21
C TYR A 307 5.46 2.64 -17.45
N ILE A 308 6.44 1.79 -17.12
CA ILE A 308 7.87 2.08 -17.34
C ILE A 308 8.18 2.12 -18.84
N ASP A 309 7.56 1.23 -19.62
CA ASP A 309 7.74 1.20 -21.08
C ASP A 309 7.03 2.38 -21.75
N VAL A 310 5.84 2.76 -21.27
CA VAL A 310 5.13 3.97 -21.71
C VAL A 310 5.93 5.22 -21.38
N LEU A 311 6.52 5.29 -20.18
CA LEU A 311 7.39 6.37 -19.73
C LEU A 311 8.61 6.52 -20.63
N ARG A 312 9.30 5.42 -20.94
CA ARG A 312 10.48 5.41 -21.83
C ARG A 312 10.18 5.81 -23.26
N LEU A 313 8.99 5.49 -23.77
CA LEU A 313 8.56 5.85 -25.11
C LEU A 313 8.25 7.34 -25.26
N LEU A 314 7.79 7.99 -24.18
CA LEU A 314 7.28 9.37 -24.20
C LEU A 314 8.27 10.41 -23.64
N SER A 315 9.39 9.98 -23.03
CA SER A 315 10.41 10.84 -22.39
C SER A 315 11.56 11.24 -23.33
#